data_AF-A0A6J6JEQ3-F1
#
_entry.id   AF-A0A6J6JEQ3-F1
#
_cell.length_a   1.000
_cell.length_b   1.000
_cell.length_c   1.000
_cell.angle_alpha   90.00
_cell.angle_beta   90.00
_cell.angle_gamma   90.00
#
_symmetry.space_group_name_H-M   'P 1'
#
loop_
_entity.id
_entity.type
_entity.pdbx_description
1 polymer ?
#
loop_
_entity_poly.entity_id
_entity_poly.type
_entity_poly.pdbx_seq_one_letter_code
_entity_poly.pdbx_strand_id
1 'polypeptide(L)'
;MVAAVVVVPVTASRSRASAVDPEDRIAAGAAFTCAIKTDDTVWCWGRNDQGQLGSSDHAGLTESLLPVRAAVFGYGGVAAPVKVVAGTEHACVLTSAGTVWCWGRNGSGQAGVSGSNQSNPVQVAVGGTVTKLVAGGSNTCAVLSDNSVRCWGQNNFGQLGIGSSDVSAHYTPEVVLGIPGSFTVSSIDIGTGHVCASSTTGDAWCWGRFMHGRLGTTATSNATSAARTGALSGLATDVSAGADHSCVVVGAGLMCFGRNQSSQSGQPNSTTQFSTPTAVTITGTVSRVSAGDAFTCVLMNTGAVQCFGSNAAGQLGRGNAISLDATPGVVQGLSAGAVAITAGASHACAITPAGDVLCWGLNEFGQLGDNSQDNSNVAVAVPFFNALPTTTTTLATTTTVEATTTIAATTTLAATTTVAATTTLAATTTTTLPPSSSSSSVVSTVASTTPSSTSAPTTTVEEIATTPVTSTSSPMGVLTGLTSASATKVLKVKRLRSLTAAKIAAAVSLKIPKRSQGSMRISITRGTKYCTFVGSTVRGIRKGTCTVTVVLIPKKTKPTVKTLKIQVL
;
A
#
# COMPACT_ATOMS: atom_id res chain seq x y z
N MET A 1 -44.57 -39.87 0.03
CA MET A 1 -43.93 -38.65 0.58
C MET A 1 -42.44 -38.74 0.30
N VAL A 2 -41.85 -37.75 -0.35
CA VAL A 2 -40.39 -37.61 -0.49
C VAL A 2 -39.99 -36.42 0.36
N ALA A 3 -39.17 -36.64 1.39
CA ALA A 3 -38.67 -35.57 2.25
C ALA A 3 -37.45 -34.93 1.60
N ALA A 4 -37.54 -33.65 1.25
CA ALA A 4 -36.40 -32.88 0.77
C ALA A 4 -35.50 -32.46 1.94
N VAL A 5 -34.26 -32.94 1.95
CA VAL A 5 -33.25 -32.48 2.92
C VAL A 5 -32.67 -31.15 2.42
N VAL A 6 -33.08 -30.06 3.05
CA VAL A 6 -32.52 -28.72 2.79
C VAL A 6 -31.20 -28.59 3.53
N VAL A 7 -30.08 -28.65 2.80
CA VAL A 7 -28.75 -28.34 3.35
C VAL A 7 -28.57 -26.83 3.35
N VAL A 8 -28.75 -26.21 4.53
CA VAL A 8 -28.40 -24.80 4.74
C VAL A 8 -26.89 -24.70 4.99
N PRO A 9 -26.11 -23.96 4.19
CA PRO A 9 -24.69 -23.77 4.46
C PRO A 9 -24.51 -22.89 5.71
N VAL A 10 -23.97 -23.48 6.77
CA VAL A 10 -23.52 -22.72 7.95
C VAL A 10 -22.34 -21.85 7.53
N THR A 11 -22.53 -20.52 7.55
CA THR A 11 -21.45 -19.57 7.31
C THR A 11 -20.43 -19.67 8.44
N ALA A 12 -19.21 -20.08 8.12
CA ALA A 12 -18.12 -20.11 9.09
C ALA A 12 -17.88 -18.69 9.64
N SER A 13 -17.99 -18.54 10.96
CA SER A 13 -17.78 -17.26 11.64
C SER A 13 -16.34 -16.79 11.43
N ARG A 14 -16.17 -15.63 10.78
CA ARG A 14 -14.84 -15.04 10.57
C ARG A 14 -14.18 -14.76 11.92
N SER A 15 -13.02 -15.39 12.14
CA SER A 15 -12.24 -15.22 13.36
C SER A 15 -11.61 -13.83 13.45
N ARG A 16 -12.26 -12.91 14.17
CA ARG A 16 -11.73 -11.75 14.93
C ARG A 16 -10.50 -10.97 14.42
N ALA A 17 -10.24 -10.93 13.12
CA ALA A 17 -9.69 -9.74 12.48
C ALA A 17 -10.90 -8.92 12.02
N SER A 18 -11.03 -7.69 12.53
CA SER A 18 -11.96 -6.74 11.91
C SER A 18 -11.42 -6.49 10.51
N ALA A 19 -12.13 -6.99 9.49
CA ALA A 19 -11.65 -6.93 8.13
C ALA A 19 -11.70 -5.48 7.65
N VAL A 20 -10.57 -4.78 7.76
CA VAL A 20 -10.34 -3.45 7.19
C VAL A 20 -10.74 -3.50 5.72
N ASP A 21 -11.65 -2.61 5.30
CA ASP A 21 -12.05 -2.49 3.90
C ASP A 21 -10.80 -2.20 3.06
N PRO A 22 -10.55 -2.90 1.93
CA PRO A 22 -9.41 -2.62 1.07
C PRO A 22 -9.25 -1.13 0.72
N GLU A 23 -10.34 -0.37 0.57
CA GLU A 23 -10.27 1.07 0.28
C GLU A 23 -9.67 1.90 1.43
N ASP A 24 -9.79 1.45 2.68
CA ASP A 24 -9.20 2.14 3.82
C ASP A 24 -7.67 1.93 3.92
N ARG A 25 -7.10 1.05 3.08
CA ARG A 25 -5.70 0.60 3.18
C ARG A 25 -4.72 1.38 2.32
N ILE A 26 -5.17 2.29 1.46
CA ILE A 26 -4.29 3.07 0.57
C ILE A 26 -4.81 4.50 0.43
N ALA A 27 -3.90 5.47 0.40
CA ALA A 27 -4.23 6.86 0.13
C ALA A 27 -3.11 7.54 -0.64
N ALA A 28 -3.47 8.28 -1.69
CA ALA A 28 -2.55 9.10 -2.47
C ALA A 28 -2.74 10.58 -2.13
N GLY A 29 -1.64 11.26 -1.76
CA GLY A 29 -1.60 12.72 -1.62
C GLY A 29 -1.20 13.40 -2.93
N ALA A 30 -0.72 14.64 -2.90
CA ALA A 30 -0.40 15.34 -4.15
C ALA A 30 0.82 14.78 -4.90
N ALA A 31 1.83 14.35 -4.15
CA ALA A 31 3.09 13.83 -4.71
C ALA A 31 3.68 12.70 -3.84
N PHE A 32 2.85 12.00 -3.10
CA PHE A 32 3.23 10.88 -2.24
C PHE A 32 2.04 9.92 -2.07
N THR A 33 2.31 8.70 -1.62
CA THR A 33 1.31 7.65 -1.40
C THR A 33 1.62 6.95 -0.08
N CYS A 34 0.59 6.56 0.67
CA CYS A 34 0.70 5.76 1.87
C CYS A 34 -0.21 4.52 1.80
N ALA A 35 0.18 3.43 2.46
CA ALA A 35 -0.61 2.21 2.55
C ALA A 35 -0.40 1.44 3.87
N ILE A 36 -1.44 0.70 4.28
CA ILE A 36 -1.44 -0.18 5.46
C ILE A 36 -1.11 -1.61 5.03
N LYS A 37 -0.02 -2.16 5.55
CA LYS A 37 0.44 -3.53 5.32
C LYS A 37 -0.27 -4.54 6.24
N THR A 38 -0.23 -5.82 5.88
CA THR A 38 -0.86 -6.93 6.62
C THR A 38 -0.31 -7.20 8.02
N ASP A 39 0.81 -6.59 8.38
CA ASP A 39 1.47 -6.70 9.69
C ASP A 39 1.22 -5.46 10.59
N ASP A 40 0.09 -4.78 10.37
CA ASP A 40 -0.35 -3.57 11.10
C ASP A 40 0.66 -2.41 11.05
N THR A 41 1.50 -2.37 10.01
CA THR A 41 2.45 -1.28 9.75
C THR A 41 1.98 -0.36 8.62
N VAL A 42 2.24 0.93 8.77
CA VAL A 42 1.96 1.96 7.76
C VAL A 42 3.25 2.29 7.02
N TRP A 43 3.18 2.40 5.70
CA TRP A 43 4.30 2.75 4.83
C TRP A 43 3.90 3.87 3.89
N CYS A 44 4.83 4.75 3.55
CA CYS A 44 4.64 5.84 2.61
C CYS A 44 5.82 5.95 1.64
N TRP A 45 5.62 6.53 0.46
CA TRP A 45 6.64 6.81 -0.55
C TRP A 45 6.26 8.02 -1.40
N GLY A 46 7.20 8.57 -2.17
CA GLY A 46 7.08 9.85 -2.85
C GLY A 46 7.77 11.00 -2.10
N ARG A 47 7.29 12.23 -2.32
CA ARG A 47 7.79 13.49 -1.75
C ARG A 47 7.72 13.51 -0.21
N ASN A 48 8.68 14.17 0.44
CA ASN A 48 8.88 14.19 1.91
C ASN A 48 9.42 15.53 2.46
N ASP A 49 9.48 16.58 1.67
CA ASP A 49 10.01 17.90 2.07
C ASP A 49 9.29 18.55 3.26
N GLN A 50 8.04 18.17 3.54
CA GLN A 50 7.25 18.58 4.70
C GLN A 50 7.20 17.51 5.81
N GLY A 51 7.89 16.38 5.65
CA GLY A 51 7.87 15.24 6.56
C GLY A 51 6.70 14.27 6.34
N GLN A 52 6.00 14.36 5.19
CA GLN A 52 4.77 13.62 4.90
C GLN A 52 4.92 12.09 4.77
N LEU A 53 6.13 11.54 4.78
CA LEU A 53 6.35 10.09 4.91
C LEU A 53 6.33 9.59 6.36
N GLY A 54 6.33 10.48 7.37
CA GLY A 54 6.16 10.14 8.78
C GLY A 54 7.25 9.23 9.35
N SER A 55 8.42 9.20 8.74
CA SER A 55 9.50 8.23 9.03
C SER A 55 10.70 8.92 9.68
N SER A 56 11.02 8.53 10.91
CA SER A 56 12.22 8.98 11.64
C SER A 56 13.50 8.81 10.83
N ASP A 57 13.58 7.72 10.07
CA ASP A 57 14.76 7.32 9.30
C ASP A 57 14.91 8.14 8.00
N HIS A 58 13.89 8.92 7.63
CA HIS A 58 13.86 9.80 6.45
C HIS A 58 13.68 11.28 6.82
N ALA A 59 13.87 11.64 8.09
CA ALA A 59 13.90 13.04 8.52
C ALA A 59 15.01 13.80 7.77
N GLY A 60 14.63 14.80 6.97
CA GLY A 60 15.55 15.61 6.15
C GLY A 60 15.85 15.05 4.75
N LEU A 61 15.28 13.92 4.34
CA LEU A 61 15.26 13.50 2.94
C LEU A 61 14.05 14.09 2.22
N THR A 62 14.22 14.56 0.99
CA THR A 62 13.17 15.25 0.21
C THR A 62 12.15 14.32 -0.42
N GLU A 63 12.47 13.03 -0.57
CA GLU A 63 11.63 12.02 -1.22
C GLU A 63 12.10 10.59 -0.90
N SER A 64 11.27 9.59 -1.23
CA SER A 64 11.66 8.17 -1.30
C SER A 64 10.97 7.46 -2.47
N LEU A 65 11.76 6.86 -3.37
CA LEU A 65 11.25 6.13 -4.55
C LEU A 65 10.71 4.72 -4.22
N LEU A 66 10.73 4.34 -2.95
CA LEU A 66 10.29 3.05 -2.43
C LEU A 66 9.50 3.25 -1.12
N PRO A 67 8.57 2.33 -0.76
CA PRO A 67 7.90 2.35 0.53
C PRO A 67 8.88 2.41 1.71
N VAL A 68 8.71 3.42 2.56
CA VAL A 68 9.40 3.56 3.85
C VAL A 68 8.38 3.54 4.97
N ARG A 69 8.77 2.98 6.12
CA ARG A 69 7.85 2.75 7.24
C ARG A 69 7.61 4.04 8.02
N ALA A 70 6.34 4.42 8.20
CA ALA A 70 5.97 5.46 9.15
C ALA A 70 6.23 4.98 10.58
N ALA A 71 6.60 5.91 11.47
CA ALA A 71 6.93 5.60 12.85
C ALA A 71 5.69 5.18 13.66
N VAL A 72 5.93 4.69 14.88
CA VAL A 72 4.92 4.36 15.92
C VAL A 72 3.99 3.17 15.62
N PHE A 73 3.37 3.06 14.44
CA PHE A 73 2.46 1.96 14.10
C PHE A 73 3.15 0.59 14.12
N GLY A 74 2.42 -0.50 14.40
CA GLY A 74 2.96 -1.87 14.45
C GLY A 74 4.04 -2.11 15.52
N TYR A 75 4.21 -1.18 16.46
CA TYR A 75 4.95 -1.37 17.71
C TYR A 75 3.94 -1.28 18.88
N GLY A 76 4.11 -2.12 19.91
CA GLY A 76 3.18 -2.15 21.04
C GLY A 76 3.07 -0.79 21.72
N GLY A 77 1.84 -0.30 21.89
CA GLY A 77 1.54 1.01 22.48
C GLY A 77 0.51 1.83 21.68
N VAL A 78 0.34 1.55 20.39
CA VAL A 78 -0.72 2.13 19.54
C VAL A 78 -1.59 1.01 18.97
N ALA A 79 -2.90 1.24 18.92
CA ALA A 79 -3.86 0.28 18.37
C ALA A 79 -3.66 0.10 16.85
N ALA A 80 -4.03 -1.06 16.31
CA ALA A 80 -3.80 -1.39 14.90
C ALA A 80 -4.42 -0.33 13.96
N PRO A 81 -3.71 0.13 12.92
CA PRO A 81 -4.22 1.08 11.94
C PRO A 81 -5.34 0.43 11.12
N VAL A 82 -6.47 1.11 10.97
CA VAL A 82 -7.63 0.63 10.20
C VAL A 82 -7.97 1.52 9.00
N LYS A 83 -7.55 2.79 8.98
CA LYS A 83 -7.62 3.62 7.77
C LYS A 83 -6.41 4.52 7.67
N VAL A 84 -5.88 4.70 6.46
CA VAL A 84 -4.89 5.74 6.14
C VAL A 84 -5.52 6.73 5.17
N VAL A 85 -5.22 8.03 5.34
CA VAL A 85 -5.63 9.11 4.44
C VAL A 85 -4.49 10.07 4.19
N ALA A 86 -4.49 10.72 3.03
CA ALA A 86 -3.46 11.65 2.61
C ALA A 86 -4.10 12.90 2.02
N GLY A 87 -3.69 14.07 2.50
CA GLY A 87 -3.95 15.34 1.86
C GLY A 87 -2.82 15.72 0.89
N THR A 88 -2.74 16.99 0.49
CA THR A 88 -1.68 17.43 -0.45
C THR A 88 -0.27 17.15 0.09
N GLU A 89 0.00 17.51 1.35
CA GLU A 89 1.35 17.45 1.97
C GLU A 89 1.31 16.95 3.44
N HIS A 90 0.25 16.26 3.84
CA HIS A 90 0.10 15.66 5.17
C HIS A 90 -0.67 14.34 5.08
N ALA A 91 -0.49 13.45 6.04
CA ALA A 91 -1.23 12.19 6.11
C ALA A 91 -1.71 11.92 7.55
N CYS A 92 -2.78 11.14 7.66
CA CYS A 92 -3.36 10.74 8.93
C CYS A 92 -3.79 9.28 8.91
N VAL A 93 -3.88 8.68 10.10
CA VAL A 93 -4.31 7.31 10.33
C VAL A 93 -5.38 7.26 11.40
N LEU A 94 -6.45 6.52 11.12
CA LEU A 94 -7.43 6.07 12.11
C LEU A 94 -7.01 4.69 12.63
N THR A 95 -7.04 4.50 13.94
CA THR A 95 -6.78 3.20 14.58
C THR A 95 -8.07 2.49 14.97
N SER A 96 -7.98 1.18 15.22
CA SER A 96 -9.05 0.34 15.76
C SER A 96 -9.57 0.76 17.15
N ALA A 97 -8.87 1.66 17.84
CA ALA A 97 -9.36 2.30 19.07
C ALA A 97 -10.13 3.61 18.82
N GLY A 98 -10.35 3.99 17.55
CA GLY A 98 -10.98 5.26 17.16
C GLY A 98 -10.11 6.50 17.41
N THR A 99 -8.79 6.32 17.60
CA THR A 99 -7.84 7.43 17.74
C THR A 99 -7.24 7.83 16.39
N VAL A 100 -6.99 9.13 16.21
CA VAL A 100 -6.41 9.71 15.00
C VAL A 100 -4.96 10.11 15.26
N TRP A 101 -4.08 9.81 14.30
CA TRP A 101 -2.66 10.18 14.32
C TRP A 101 -2.31 10.85 12.99
N CYS A 102 -1.73 12.05 12.99
CA CYS A 102 -1.42 12.82 11.79
C CYS A 102 0.05 13.23 11.72
N TRP A 103 0.57 13.51 10.52
CA TRP A 103 1.93 14.00 10.28
C TRP A 103 2.06 14.71 8.91
N GLY A 104 3.21 15.34 8.67
CA GLY A 104 3.53 16.13 7.47
C GLY A 104 3.42 17.65 7.71
N ARG A 105 3.02 18.39 6.67
CA ARG A 105 2.83 19.84 6.74
C ARG A 105 1.80 20.21 7.80
N ASN A 106 2.06 21.28 8.56
CA ASN A 106 1.14 21.77 9.60
C ASN A 106 0.98 23.31 9.58
N GLY A 107 1.43 24.00 8.53
CA GLY A 107 1.37 25.47 8.45
C GLY A 107 -0.05 26.06 8.47
N SER A 108 -1.07 25.26 8.15
CA SER A 108 -2.49 25.61 8.26
C SER A 108 -3.16 24.94 9.46
N GLY A 109 -2.42 24.17 10.27
CA GLY A 109 -2.95 23.36 11.36
C GLY A 109 -3.48 21.98 10.94
N GLN A 110 -3.29 21.56 9.69
CA GLN A 110 -3.91 20.35 9.12
C GLN A 110 -3.51 19.02 9.79
N ALA A 111 -2.40 18.99 10.56
CA ALA A 111 -2.02 17.84 11.37
C ALA A 111 -2.72 17.78 12.74
N GLY A 112 -3.58 18.76 13.08
CA GLY A 112 -4.43 18.72 14.29
C GLY A 112 -3.68 18.91 15.61
N VAL A 113 -2.50 19.53 15.56
CA VAL A 113 -1.69 19.88 16.73
C VAL A 113 -1.08 21.27 16.56
N SER A 114 -0.85 22.00 17.65
CA SER A 114 -0.16 23.29 17.62
C SER A 114 1.32 23.16 17.22
N GLY A 115 1.83 24.08 16.40
CA GLY A 115 3.27 24.22 16.13
C GLY A 115 3.68 23.83 14.71
N SER A 116 4.94 23.44 14.55
CA SER A 116 5.57 23.18 13.24
C SER A 116 5.00 21.95 12.51
N ASN A 117 5.46 21.75 11.27
CA ASN A 117 5.37 20.47 10.56
C ASN A 117 5.82 19.31 11.46
N GLN A 118 5.23 18.14 11.24
CA GLN A 118 5.40 16.94 12.07
C GLN A 118 6.03 15.83 11.23
N SER A 119 7.33 15.56 11.38
CA SER A 119 8.01 14.49 10.62
C SER A 119 7.72 13.06 11.11
N ASN A 120 6.90 12.91 12.16
CA ASN A 120 6.46 11.63 12.72
C ASN A 120 4.96 11.73 13.08
N PRO A 121 4.21 10.61 13.11
CA PRO A 121 2.82 10.57 13.57
C PRO A 121 2.67 11.10 15.00
N VAL A 122 1.77 12.07 15.18
CA VAL A 122 1.36 12.61 16.48
C VAL A 122 -0.14 12.43 16.66
N GLN A 123 -0.57 12.11 17.89
CA GLN A 123 -1.98 11.86 18.18
C GLN A 123 -2.78 13.17 18.23
N VAL A 124 -3.93 13.18 17.56
CA VAL A 124 -4.86 14.32 17.50
C VAL A 124 -5.97 14.17 18.54
N ALA A 125 -6.21 15.22 19.34
CA ALA A 125 -7.29 15.26 20.32
C ALA A 125 -8.63 15.66 19.64
N VAL A 126 -9.29 14.69 18.99
CA VAL A 126 -10.55 14.92 18.25
C VAL A 126 -11.77 15.14 19.16
N GLY A 127 -11.69 14.77 20.44
CA GLY A 127 -12.78 14.97 21.41
C GLY A 127 -13.85 13.88 21.40
N GLY A 128 -13.58 12.72 20.79
CA GLY A 128 -14.46 11.55 20.81
C GLY A 128 -13.87 10.38 20.01
N THR A 129 -14.59 9.25 19.97
CA THR A 129 -14.21 8.08 19.17
C THR A 129 -14.50 8.35 17.70
N VAL A 130 -13.48 8.30 16.85
CA VAL A 130 -13.61 8.54 15.41
C VAL A 130 -14.02 7.24 14.69
N THR A 131 -14.98 7.36 13.77
CA THR A 131 -15.47 6.26 12.92
C THR A 131 -15.07 6.42 11.46
N LYS A 132 -14.89 7.66 10.99
CA LYS A 132 -14.39 7.98 9.63
C LYS A 132 -13.41 9.13 9.70
N LEU A 133 -12.41 9.11 8.82
CA LEU A 133 -11.34 10.08 8.73
C LEU A 133 -11.07 10.36 7.26
N VAL A 134 -10.86 11.62 6.89
CA VAL A 134 -10.46 12.08 5.55
C VAL A 134 -9.56 13.30 5.62
N ALA A 135 -8.68 13.44 4.64
CA ALA A 135 -7.73 14.54 4.48
C ALA A 135 -7.76 15.00 3.02
N GLY A 136 -7.64 16.30 2.80
CA GLY A 136 -7.61 16.90 1.45
C GLY A 136 -6.58 18.00 1.34
N GLY A 137 -6.90 19.09 0.63
CA GLY A 137 -5.92 20.13 0.26
C GLY A 137 -4.99 20.59 1.38
N SER A 138 -5.56 21.14 2.45
CA SER A 138 -4.83 21.54 3.67
C SER A 138 -5.75 21.57 4.87
N ASN A 139 -6.67 20.60 4.91
CA ASN A 139 -7.63 20.37 5.97
C ASN A 139 -7.92 18.88 6.10
N THR A 140 -8.39 18.50 7.28
CA THR A 140 -8.69 17.12 7.68
C THR A 140 -10.02 17.14 8.40
N CYS A 141 -10.86 16.12 8.19
CA CYS A 141 -12.13 15.97 8.86
C CYS A 141 -12.30 14.55 9.42
N ALA A 142 -13.00 14.45 10.54
CA ALA A 142 -13.35 13.22 11.21
C ALA A 142 -14.86 13.17 11.48
N VAL A 143 -15.46 11.99 11.31
CA VAL A 143 -16.83 11.69 11.77
C VAL A 143 -16.70 10.87 13.05
N LEU A 144 -17.41 11.28 14.10
CA LEU A 144 -17.37 10.64 15.41
C LEU A 144 -18.46 9.56 15.53
N SER A 145 -18.42 8.77 16.61
CA SER A 145 -19.42 7.73 16.89
C SER A 145 -20.82 8.27 17.22
N ASP A 146 -20.92 9.56 17.58
CA ASP A 146 -22.18 10.31 17.74
C ASP A 146 -22.68 10.92 16.41
N ASN A 147 -22.03 10.58 15.29
CA ASN A 147 -22.27 11.13 13.95
C ASN A 147 -21.99 12.64 13.80
N SER A 148 -21.42 13.31 14.81
CA SER A 148 -20.89 14.67 14.63
C SER A 148 -19.68 14.66 13.69
N VAL A 149 -19.55 15.71 12.88
CA VAL A 149 -18.39 15.90 12.01
C VAL A 149 -17.53 17.03 12.58
N ARG A 150 -16.21 16.81 12.64
CA ARG A 150 -15.24 17.81 13.06
C ARG A 150 -14.15 17.98 12.00
N CYS A 151 -13.81 19.22 11.67
CA CYS A 151 -12.79 19.57 10.70
C CYS A 151 -11.73 20.50 11.30
N TRP A 152 -10.51 20.47 10.77
CA TRP A 152 -9.40 21.35 11.16
C TRP A 152 -8.46 21.61 9.98
N GLY A 153 -7.59 22.62 10.12
CA GLY A 153 -6.69 23.07 9.05
C GLY A 153 -7.08 24.43 8.46
N GLN A 154 -6.95 24.56 7.14
CA GLN A 154 -7.22 25.79 6.39
C GLN A 154 -8.71 26.10 6.26
N ASN A 155 -9.12 27.36 6.51
CA ASN A 155 -10.52 27.80 6.46
C ASN A 155 -10.82 28.98 5.50
N ASN A 156 -9.88 29.34 4.63
CA ASN A 156 -9.97 30.56 3.81
C ASN A 156 -11.13 30.59 2.79
N PHE A 157 -11.77 29.45 2.54
CA PHE A 157 -12.97 29.32 1.73
C PHE A 157 -14.17 28.76 2.53
N GLY A 158 -14.09 28.68 3.86
CA GLY A 158 -15.12 28.08 4.72
C GLY A 158 -15.15 26.56 4.67
N GLN A 159 -14.08 25.91 4.18
CA GLN A 159 -14.02 24.45 3.99
C GLN A 159 -14.00 23.64 5.31
N LEU A 160 -13.84 24.29 6.47
CA LEU A 160 -14.09 23.63 7.76
C LEU A 160 -15.58 23.57 8.12
N GLY A 161 -16.45 24.37 7.48
CA GLY A 161 -17.89 24.34 7.69
C GLY A 161 -18.35 24.91 9.05
N ILE A 162 -17.50 25.68 9.73
CA ILE A 162 -17.68 26.17 11.11
C ILE A 162 -18.49 27.48 11.23
N GLY A 163 -19.12 27.94 10.15
CA GLY A 163 -19.88 29.20 10.07
C GLY A 163 -19.06 30.42 9.63
N SER A 164 -17.73 30.35 9.68
CA SER A 164 -16.80 31.41 9.24
C SER A 164 -15.95 30.99 8.04
N SER A 165 -15.23 31.96 7.46
CA SER A 165 -14.07 31.73 6.58
C SER A 165 -12.98 32.75 6.88
N ASP A 166 -11.76 32.30 7.10
CA ASP A 166 -10.63 33.14 7.49
C ASP A 166 -9.28 32.50 7.14
N VAL A 167 -8.19 33.25 7.25
CA VAL A 167 -6.83 32.83 6.84
C VAL A 167 -6.00 32.26 7.99
N SER A 168 -6.59 32.08 9.17
CA SER A 168 -5.87 31.54 10.34
C SER A 168 -5.69 30.03 10.22
N ALA A 169 -4.73 29.50 10.97
CA ALA A 169 -4.50 28.06 11.09
C ALA A 169 -5.37 27.49 12.21
N HIS A 170 -6.30 26.58 11.88
CA HIS A 170 -7.11 25.89 12.88
C HIS A 170 -6.40 24.61 13.31
N TYR A 171 -5.66 24.70 14.42
CA TYR A 171 -4.85 23.60 14.96
C TYR A 171 -5.64 22.52 15.71
N THR A 172 -6.96 22.69 15.88
CA THR A 172 -7.82 21.80 16.69
C THR A 172 -9.10 21.41 15.96
N PRO A 173 -9.61 20.17 16.12
CA PRO A 173 -10.87 19.72 15.50
C PRO A 173 -12.13 20.48 15.98
N GLU A 174 -12.70 21.30 15.08
CA GLU A 174 -13.88 22.13 15.30
C GLU A 174 -15.14 21.55 14.65
N VAL A 175 -16.32 21.81 15.22
CA VAL A 175 -17.59 21.16 14.81
C VAL A 175 -18.16 21.79 13.53
N VAL A 176 -18.46 20.95 12.53
CA VAL A 176 -19.12 21.35 11.29
C VAL A 176 -20.58 21.72 11.56
N LEU A 177 -21.01 22.87 11.05
CA LEU A 177 -22.39 23.37 11.16
C LEU A 177 -23.20 23.05 9.90
N GLY A 178 -24.53 23.08 10.03
CA GLY A 178 -25.48 22.91 8.92
C GLY A 178 -25.87 21.45 8.62
N ILE A 179 -25.12 20.45 9.11
CA ILE A 179 -25.49 19.03 8.96
C ILE A 179 -26.72 18.73 9.85
N PRO A 180 -27.86 18.26 9.29
CA PRO A 180 -29.04 17.92 10.09
C PRO A 180 -28.78 16.72 11.00
N GLY A 181 -29.38 16.68 12.19
CA GLY A 181 -29.23 15.55 13.11
C GLY A 181 -29.74 14.19 12.57
N SER A 182 -30.58 14.21 11.53
CA SER A 182 -31.02 13.01 10.80
C SER A 182 -30.04 12.53 9.73
N PHE A 183 -29.05 13.34 9.36
CA PHE A 183 -28.08 13.04 8.30
C PHE A 183 -26.96 12.13 8.84
N THR A 184 -27.16 10.82 8.74
CA THR A 184 -26.11 9.85 9.11
C THR A 184 -25.10 9.72 7.98
N VAL A 185 -23.85 10.16 8.20
CA VAL A 185 -22.81 10.25 7.16
C VAL A 185 -22.44 8.85 6.65
N SER A 186 -22.62 8.58 5.34
CA SER A 186 -22.27 7.29 4.69
C SER A 186 -20.91 7.34 4.01
N SER A 187 -20.61 8.35 3.20
CA SER A 187 -19.27 8.68 2.70
C SER A 187 -18.96 10.17 2.93
N ILE A 188 -17.70 10.54 2.95
CA ILE A 188 -17.20 11.91 3.08
C ILE A 188 -15.84 12.00 2.40
N ASP A 189 -15.57 13.09 1.70
CA ASP A 189 -14.28 13.34 1.03
C ASP A 189 -13.96 14.85 0.97
N ILE A 190 -12.67 15.19 0.81
CA ILE A 190 -12.15 16.56 0.88
C ILE A 190 -11.29 16.88 -0.36
N GLY A 191 -11.73 17.88 -1.13
CA GLY A 191 -10.95 18.42 -2.25
C GLY A 191 -9.91 19.46 -1.82
N THR A 192 -9.40 20.25 -2.76
CA THR A 192 -8.40 21.29 -2.44
C THR A 192 -8.98 22.46 -1.62
N GLY A 193 -10.30 22.69 -1.67
CA GLY A 193 -10.93 23.81 -0.97
C GLY A 193 -12.41 23.63 -0.64
N HIS A 194 -12.91 22.39 -0.64
CA HIS A 194 -14.29 22.06 -0.31
C HIS A 194 -14.36 20.64 0.26
N VAL A 195 -15.46 20.35 0.95
CA VAL A 195 -15.77 19.02 1.50
C VAL A 195 -17.12 18.61 0.95
N CYS A 196 -17.30 17.32 0.67
CA CYS A 196 -18.59 16.73 0.35
C CYS A 196 -18.83 15.50 1.21
N ALA A 197 -20.07 15.28 1.63
CA ALA A 197 -20.52 14.11 2.40
C ALA A 197 -21.82 13.57 1.82
N SER A 198 -21.99 12.25 1.76
CA SER A 198 -23.27 11.59 1.52
C SER A 198 -23.85 11.00 2.81
N SER A 199 -25.13 10.64 2.77
CA SER A 199 -25.86 10.01 3.88
C SER A 199 -26.35 8.61 3.55
N THR A 200 -26.69 7.85 4.59
CA THR A 200 -27.40 6.56 4.45
C THR A 200 -28.79 6.70 3.80
N THR A 201 -29.38 7.90 3.82
CA THR A 201 -30.63 8.22 3.13
C THR A 201 -30.45 8.67 1.68
N GLY A 202 -29.21 8.77 1.19
CA GLY A 202 -28.89 9.06 -0.22
C GLY A 202 -28.76 10.53 -0.61
N ASP A 203 -28.87 11.45 0.35
CA ASP A 203 -28.58 12.87 0.12
C ASP A 203 -27.06 13.11 0.15
N ALA A 204 -26.57 14.05 -0.66
CA ALA A 204 -25.23 14.63 -0.49
C ALA A 204 -25.29 16.10 -0.08
N TRP A 205 -24.25 16.54 0.64
CA TRP A 205 -24.07 17.90 1.15
C TRP A 205 -22.62 18.30 0.93
N CYS A 206 -22.39 19.52 0.44
CA CYS A 206 -21.04 20.05 0.20
C CYS A 206 -20.89 21.47 0.79
N TRP A 207 -19.68 21.81 1.20
CA TRP A 207 -19.34 23.15 1.72
C TRP A 207 -17.91 23.57 1.41
N GLY A 208 -17.59 24.83 1.66
CA GLY A 208 -16.33 25.47 1.28
C GLY A 208 -16.45 26.28 -0.02
N ARG A 209 -15.42 26.19 -0.86
CA ARG A 209 -15.26 27.01 -2.07
C ARG A 209 -16.35 26.74 -3.11
N PHE A 210 -17.10 27.76 -3.49
CA PHE A 210 -18.20 27.62 -4.47
C PHE A 210 -17.76 27.63 -5.94
N MET A 211 -16.63 28.28 -6.25
CA MET A 211 -16.22 28.57 -7.63
C MET A 211 -16.17 27.30 -8.50
N HIS A 212 -16.55 27.45 -9.77
CA HIS A 212 -16.78 26.37 -10.74
C HIS A 212 -17.97 25.45 -10.47
N GLY A 213 -18.76 25.69 -9.43
CA GLY A 213 -19.96 24.88 -9.15
C GLY A 213 -19.66 23.55 -8.45
N ARG A 214 -18.47 23.39 -7.88
CA ARG A 214 -18.00 22.15 -7.21
C ARG A 214 -18.84 21.69 -6.02
N LEU A 215 -19.74 22.55 -5.52
CA LEU A 215 -20.70 22.22 -4.46
C LEU A 215 -22.00 21.60 -5.01
N GLY A 216 -22.21 21.61 -6.33
CA GLY A 216 -23.41 21.07 -6.96
C GLY A 216 -24.67 21.89 -6.67
N THR A 217 -24.51 23.15 -6.28
CA THR A 217 -25.58 24.09 -5.90
C THR A 217 -25.51 25.35 -6.76
N THR A 218 -26.58 26.14 -6.73
CA THR A 218 -26.63 27.47 -7.35
C THR A 218 -25.98 28.57 -6.49
N ALA A 219 -25.02 28.21 -5.62
CA ALA A 219 -24.36 29.16 -4.72
C ALA A 219 -23.48 30.17 -5.48
N THR A 220 -23.51 31.43 -5.06
CA THR A 220 -22.74 32.55 -5.62
C THR A 220 -21.63 33.06 -4.69
N SER A 221 -21.47 32.42 -3.52
CA SER A 221 -20.47 32.71 -2.49
C SER A 221 -20.04 31.42 -1.80
N ASN A 222 -18.90 31.44 -1.10
CA ASN A 222 -18.40 30.30 -0.33
C ASN A 222 -19.43 29.84 0.70
N ALA A 223 -19.64 28.53 0.83
CA ALA A 223 -20.52 27.95 1.83
C ALA A 223 -19.73 27.70 3.11
N THR A 224 -19.88 28.55 4.12
CA THR A 224 -19.20 28.39 5.43
C THR A 224 -19.86 27.37 6.36
N SER A 225 -20.89 26.66 5.89
CA SER A 225 -21.58 25.57 6.59
C SER A 225 -22.08 24.56 5.55
N ALA A 226 -22.36 23.33 5.99
CA ALA A 226 -22.87 22.27 5.11
C ALA A 226 -24.15 22.71 4.39
N ALA A 227 -24.16 22.59 3.06
CA ALA A 227 -25.33 22.85 2.22
C ALA A 227 -25.68 21.62 1.38
N ARG A 228 -26.96 21.27 1.30
CA ARG A 228 -27.44 20.14 0.48
C ARG A 228 -27.13 20.38 -0.99
N THR A 229 -26.59 19.38 -1.68
CA THR A 229 -26.36 19.45 -3.13
C THR A 229 -27.67 19.55 -3.88
N GLY A 230 -27.61 19.96 -5.15
CA GLY A 230 -28.71 19.82 -6.10
C GLY A 230 -29.20 18.38 -6.23
N ALA A 231 -30.35 18.21 -6.90
CA ALA A 231 -31.02 16.91 -7.00
C ALA A 231 -30.12 15.83 -7.59
N LEU A 232 -29.87 14.79 -6.79
CA LEU A 232 -29.28 13.53 -7.22
C LEU A 232 -30.43 12.61 -7.63
N SER A 233 -30.35 12.02 -8.81
CA SER A 233 -31.45 11.22 -9.38
C SER A 233 -31.51 9.79 -8.81
N GLY A 234 -31.28 9.63 -7.51
CA GLY A 234 -31.19 8.35 -6.81
C GLY A 234 -30.42 8.46 -5.49
N LEU A 235 -30.13 7.30 -4.88
CA LEU A 235 -29.41 7.19 -3.61
C LEU A 235 -27.90 7.44 -3.81
N ALA A 236 -27.34 8.48 -3.19
CA ALA A 236 -25.89 8.66 -3.09
C ALA A 236 -25.25 7.59 -2.20
N THR A 237 -24.37 6.76 -2.77
CA THR A 237 -23.66 5.69 -2.05
C THR A 237 -22.22 6.03 -1.73
N ASP A 238 -21.58 6.89 -2.54
CA ASP A 238 -20.19 7.31 -2.36
C ASP A 238 -19.97 8.72 -2.93
N VAL A 239 -18.97 9.45 -2.42
CA VAL A 239 -18.61 10.81 -2.85
C VAL A 239 -17.09 10.91 -2.97
N SER A 240 -16.61 11.64 -3.98
CA SER A 240 -15.22 12.10 -4.01
C SER A 240 -15.08 13.52 -4.53
N ALA A 241 -14.11 14.26 -4.01
CA ALA A 241 -13.88 15.67 -4.25
C ALA A 241 -12.44 15.90 -4.76
N GLY A 242 -12.32 16.28 -6.04
CA GLY A 242 -11.04 16.67 -6.64
C GLY A 242 -10.66 18.12 -6.31
N ALA A 243 -9.71 18.70 -7.05
CA ALA A 243 -9.28 20.08 -6.75
C ALA A 243 -10.36 21.12 -7.00
N ASP A 244 -11.12 20.98 -8.10
CA ASP A 244 -12.14 21.94 -8.53
C ASP A 244 -13.43 21.28 -9.05
N HIS A 245 -13.60 19.98 -8.81
CA HIS A 245 -14.81 19.21 -9.13
C HIS A 245 -15.13 18.20 -8.02
N SER A 246 -16.33 17.63 -8.11
CA SER A 246 -16.86 16.61 -7.21
C SER A 246 -17.63 15.58 -8.03
N CYS A 247 -17.61 14.33 -7.60
CA CYS A 247 -18.38 13.25 -8.18
C CYS A 247 -19.08 12.45 -7.09
N VAL A 248 -20.28 11.94 -7.40
CA VAL A 248 -21.14 11.18 -6.49
C VAL A 248 -21.59 9.93 -7.22
N VAL A 249 -21.41 8.77 -6.59
CA VAL A 249 -21.99 7.50 -7.08
C VAL A 249 -23.45 7.48 -6.67
N VAL A 250 -24.33 7.36 -7.67
CA VAL A 250 -25.79 7.43 -7.49
C VAL A 250 -26.42 6.16 -8.06
N GLY A 251 -26.88 5.29 -7.16
CA GLY A 251 -27.33 3.94 -7.52
C GLY A 251 -26.20 3.11 -8.13
N ALA A 252 -26.27 2.89 -9.45
CA ALA A 252 -25.24 2.17 -10.22
C ALA A 252 -24.38 3.09 -11.11
N GLY A 253 -24.73 4.37 -11.22
CA GLY A 253 -24.09 5.35 -12.10
C GLY A 253 -23.27 6.40 -11.35
N LEU A 254 -22.77 7.39 -12.10
CA LEU A 254 -21.94 8.46 -11.59
C LEU A 254 -22.53 9.82 -12.01
N MET A 255 -22.59 10.77 -11.09
CA MET A 255 -22.89 12.17 -11.38
C MET A 255 -21.71 13.05 -10.96
N CYS A 256 -21.21 13.91 -11.84
CA CYS A 256 -20.12 14.84 -11.54
C CYS A 256 -20.56 16.30 -11.73
N PHE A 257 -19.90 17.21 -11.03
CA PHE A 257 -20.14 18.66 -11.04
C PHE A 257 -18.88 19.42 -10.64
N GLY A 258 -18.77 20.70 -11.01
CA GLY A 258 -17.55 21.50 -10.88
C GLY A 258 -16.88 21.81 -12.21
N ARG A 259 -15.57 22.08 -12.19
CA ARG A 259 -14.79 22.39 -13.40
C ARG A 259 -14.74 21.19 -14.36
N ASN A 260 -14.77 21.47 -15.66
CA ASN A 260 -14.65 20.48 -16.73
C ASN A 260 -13.68 20.89 -17.87
N GLN A 261 -12.84 21.91 -17.67
CA GLN A 261 -11.85 22.36 -18.67
C GLN A 261 -10.79 21.30 -19.03
N SER A 262 -10.62 20.28 -18.19
CA SER A 262 -9.76 19.11 -18.42
C SER A 262 -10.58 17.83 -18.64
N SER A 263 -11.88 17.95 -18.93
CA SER A 263 -12.85 16.84 -18.99
C SER A 263 -13.00 16.02 -17.70
N GLN A 264 -12.58 16.56 -16.55
CA GLN A 264 -12.55 15.84 -15.26
C GLN A 264 -13.94 15.50 -14.69
N SER A 265 -15.01 16.13 -15.20
CA SER A 265 -16.39 15.78 -14.87
C SER A 265 -16.99 14.73 -15.81
N GLY A 266 -16.21 14.11 -16.69
CA GLY A 266 -16.66 13.03 -17.59
C GLY A 266 -17.55 13.52 -18.73
N GLN A 267 -17.47 14.81 -19.06
CA GLN A 267 -18.24 15.47 -20.11
C GLN A 267 -17.29 16.09 -21.14
N PRO A 268 -17.72 16.25 -22.41
CA PRO A 268 -16.93 16.95 -23.42
C PRO A 268 -16.47 18.34 -22.96
N ASN A 269 -15.24 18.73 -23.32
CA ASN A 269 -14.62 19.99 -22.89
C ASN A 269 -15.22 21.26 -23.52
N SER A 270 -16.29 21.14 -24.32
CA SER A 270 -17.09 22.26 -24.82
C SER A 270 -17.83 23.03 -23.72
N THR A 271 -18.08 22.38 -22.57
CA THR A 271 -18.61 23.03 -21.37
C THR A 271 -17.52 23.07 -20.30
N THR A 272 -17.20 24.27 -19.81
CA THR A 272 -16.06 24.51 -18.91
C THR A 272 -16.34 24.19 -17.45
N GLN A 273 -17.62 24.12 -17.03
CA GLN A 273 -18.06 23.79 -15.68
C GLN A 273 -19.53 23.36 -15.62
N PHE A 274 -19.91 22.59 -14.61
CA PHE A 274 -21.28 22.15 -14.33
C PHE A 274 -21.67 22.52 -12.89
N SER A 275 -22.62 23.45 -12.71
CA SER A 275 -23.06 23.89 -11.37
C SER A 275 -24.06 22.96 -10.70
N THR A 276 -24.56 21.95 -11.41
CA THR A 276 -25.51 20.94 -10.91
C THR A 276 -25.00 19.54 -11.24
N PRO A 277 -25.30 18.51 -10.41
CA PRO A 277 -24.92 17.14 -10.70
C PRO A 277 -25.33 16.69 -12.10
N THR A 278 -24.36 16.28 -12.90
CA THR A 278 -24.55 15.88 -14.30
C THR A 278 -24.12 14.43 -14.48
N ALA A 279 -25.01 13.59 -15.03
CA ALA A 279 -24.75 12.16 -15.19
C ALA A 279 -23.63 11.90 -16.21
N VAL A 280 -22.65 11.08 -15.83
CA VAL A 280 -21.55 10.65 -16.71
C VAL A 280 -21.96 9.38 -17.43
N THR A 281 -21.76 9.35 -18.75
CA THR A 281 -22.03 8.16 -19.58
C THR A 281 -20.98 7.10 -19.31
N ILE A 282 -21.33 6.08 -18.52
CA ILE A 282 -20.45 4.96 -18.17
C ILE A 282 -21.13 3.61 -18.38
N THR A 283 -20.36 2.60 -18.79
CA THR A 283 -20.85 1.24 -19.04
C THR A 283 -20.50 0.30 -17.88
N GLY A 284 -21.52 -0.25 -17.23
CA GLY A 284 -21.39 -1.13 -16.06
C GLY A 284 -21.91 -0.48 -14.78
N THR A 285 -21.60 -1.08 -13.62
CA THR A 285 -22.00 -0.57 -12.30
C THR A 285 -20.79 -0.03 -11.56
N VAL A 286 -20.81 1.28 -11.26
CA VAL A 286 -19.80 1.92 -10.43
C VAL A 286 -20.01 1.51 -8.97
N SER A 287 -18.94 1.10 -8.29
CA SER A 287 -18.96 0.76 -6.86
C SER A 287 -18.25 1.78 -5.97
N ARG A 288 -17.24 2.50 -6.49
CA ARG A 288 -16.46 3.55 -5.80
C ARG A 288 -15.96 4.59 -6.80
N VAL A 289 -15.72 5.82 -6.32
CA VAL A 289 -15.11 6.91 -7.11
C VAL A 289 -13.91 7.51 -6.37
N SER A 290 -12.87 7.90 -7.10
CA SER A 290 -11.77 8.69 -6.56
C SER A 290 -11.34 9.77 -7.57
N ALA A 291 -11.35 11.02 -7.14
CA ALA A 291 -11.03 12.20 -7.95
C ALA A 291 -9.67 12.79 -7.56
N GLY A 292 -8.82 13.03 -8.55
CA GLY A 292 -7.60 13.82 -8.39
C GLY A 292 -7.82 15.30 -8.74
N ASP A 293 -6.77 16.06 -8.98
CA ASP A 293 -6.91 17.51 -9.23
C ASP A 293 -7.70 17.82 -10.52
N ALA A 294 -7.43 17.03 -11.57
CA ALA A 294 -7.97 17.26 -12.91
C ALA A 294 -8.32 15.96 -13.65
N PHE A 295 -8.55 14.86 -12.93
CA PHE A 295 -9.00 13.59 -13.47
C PHE A 295 -9.84 12.83 -12.44
N THR A 296 -10.58 11.82 -12.89
CA THR A 296 -11.43 10.98 -12.05
C THR A 296 -11.25 9.53 -12.47
N CYS A 297 -11.12 8.63 -11.49
CA CYS A 297 -11.16 7.20 -11.67
C CYS A 297 -12.35 6.60 -10.91
N VAL A 298 -12.90 5.52 -11.44
CA VAL A 298 -13.99 4.76 -10.83
C VAL A 298 -13.66 3.27 -10.83
N LEU A 299 -14.02 2.61 -9.74
CA LEU A 299 -13.97 1.17 -9.61
C LEU A 299 -15.35 0.62 -9.97
N MET A 300 -15.38 -0.39 -10.82
CA MET A 300 -16.58 -1.11 -11.20
C MET A 300 -16.77 -2.33 -10.31
N ASN A 301 -18.01 -2.79 -10.12
CA ASN A 301 -18.31 -4.00 -9.35
C ASN A 301 -17.66 -5.29 -9.91
N THR A 302 -17.19 -5.26 -11.17
CA THR A 302 -16.40 -6.33 -11.82
C THR A 302 -14.91 -6.30 -11.46
N GLY A 303 -14.46 -5.30 -10.70
CA GLY A 303 -13.04 -5.04 -10.43
C GLY A 303 -12.29 -4.30 -11.55
N ALA A 304 -12.97 -3.94 -12.65
CA ALA A 304 -12.37 -3.06 -13.67
C ALA A 304 -12.24 -1.62 -13.13
N VAL A 305 -11.17 -0.92 -13.49
CA VAL A 305 -10.99 0.51 -13.19
C VAL A 305 -11.09 1.30 -14.49
N GLN A 306 -11.91 2.34 -14.52
CA GLN A 306 -12.03 3.27 -15.64
C GLN A 306 -11.66 4.68 -15.20
N CYS A 307 -10.90 5.42 -16.01
CA CYS A 307 -10.51 6.79 -15.72
C CYS A 307 -10.79 7.74 -16.90
N PHE A 308 -11.08 9.00 -16.58
CA PHE A 308 -11.32 10.10 -17.51
C PHE A 308 -10.82 11.45 -16.94
N GLY A 309 -10.63 12.44 -17.81
CA GLY A 309 -10.10 13.77 -17.50
C GLY A 309 -8.70 14.01 -18.08
N SER A 310 -7.87 14.76 -17.36
CA SER A 310 -6.47 15.04 -17.71
C SER A 310 -5.62 13.77 -17.72
N ASN A 311 -4.67 13.70 -18.65
CA ASN A 311 -3.76 12.58 -18.83
C ASN A 311 -2.33 13.03 -19.20
N ALA A 312 -1.98 14.31 -18.98
CA ALA A 312 -0.69 14.88 -19.38
C ALA A 312 0.54 14.17 -18.77
N ALA A 313 0.37 13.49 -17.63
CA ALA A 313 1.37 12.67 -16.96
C ALA A 313 1.06 11.17 -17.02
N GLY A 314 0.08 10.73 -17.82
CA GLY A 314 -0.36 9.34 -17.89
C GLY A 314 -1.34 8.91 -16.79
N GLN A 315 -1.90 9.85 -16.02
CA GLN A 315 -2.73 9.55 -14.83
C GLN A 315 -4.07 8.84 -15.11
N LEU A 316 -4.50 8.72 -16.37
CA LEU A 316 -5.61 7.84 -16.72
C LEU A 316 -5.21 6.36 -16.82
N GLY A 317 -3.91 6.04 -16.88
CA GLY A 317 -3.42 4.65 -16.90
C GLY A 317 -3.77 3.85 -18.15
N ARG A 318 -4.20 4.52 -19.24
CA ARG A 318 -4.79 3.89 -20.45
C ARG A 318 -3.79 3.50 -21.56
N GLY A 319 -2.49 3.49 -21.28
CA GLY A 319 -1.44 3.05 -22.22
C GLY A 319 -1.29 3.89 -23.49
N ASN A 320 -1.80 5.12 -23.50
CA ASN A 320 -1.75 6.03 -24.65
C ASN A 320 -1.24 7.43 -24.26
N ALA A 321 -1.03 8.29 -25.25
CA ALA A 321 -0.50 9.65 -25.10
C ALA A 321 -1.54 10.76 -25.38
N ILE A 322 -2.84 10.44 -25.35
CA ILE A 322 -3.90 11.45 -25.44
C ILE A 322 -3.84 12.29 -24.17
N SER A 323 -3.72 13.62 -24.25
CA SER A 323 -3.44 14.49 -23.10
C SER A 323 -4.64 14.79 -22.19
N LEU A 324 -5.86 14.61 -22.70
CA LEU A 324 -7.12 14.61 -21.94
C LEU A 324 -8.18 13.81 -22.69
N ASP A 325 -9.06 13.08 -21.98
CA ASP A 325 -10.18 12.36 -22.59
C ASP A 325 -11.38 12.36 -21.64
N ALA A 326 -12.55 12.80 -22.13
CA ALA A 326 -13.80 12.77 -21.36
C ALA A 326 -14.39 11.37 -21.21
N THR A 327 -13.99 10.44 -22.07
CA THR A 327 -14.54 9.09 -22.16
C THR A 327 -13.97 8.21 -21.04
N PRO A 328 -14.79 7.62 -20.15
CA PRO A 328 -14.32 6.62 -19.20
C PRO A 328 -13.65 5.45 -19.93
N GLY A 329 -12.38 5.22 -19.66
CA GLY A 329 -11.59 4.20 -20.34
C GLY A 329 -10.77 3.34 -19.39
N VAL A 330 -10.66 2.04 -19.72
CA VAL A 330 -10.09 1.01 -18.83
C VAL A 330 -8.58 1.19 -18.63
N VAL A 331 -8.16 1.22 -17.35
CA VAL A 331 -6.76 1.24 -16.93
C VAL A 331 -6.05 -0.05 -17.34
N GLN A 332 -4.87 0.10 -17.96
CA GLN A 332 -4.01 -1.00 -18.40
C GLN A 332 -3.05 -1.42 -17.28
N GLY A 333 -2.69 -2.70 -17.25
CA GLY A 333 -1.82 -3.30 -16.22
C GLY A 333 -2.56 -3.91 -15.02
N LEU A 334 -3.88 -3.69 -14.88
CA LEU A 334 -4.72 -4.26 -13.82
C LEU A 334 -5.43 -5.56 -14.26
N SER A 335 -4.67 -6.55 -14.76
CA SER A 335 -5.25 -7.80 -15.30
C SER A 335 -5.97 -8.67 -14.27
N ALA A 336 -5.63 -8.56 -12.99
CA ALA A 336 -6.32 -9.22 -11.88
C ALA A 336 -7.57 -8.46 -11.38
N GLY A 337 -7.87 -7.29 -11.97
CA GLY A 337 -8.80 -6.32 -11.42
C GLY A 337 -8.28 -5.66 -10.14
N ALA A 338 -9.09 -4.76 -9.60
CA ALA A 338 -8.87 -4.06 -8.35
C ALA A 338 -10.02 -4.31 -7.36
N VAL A 339 -9.71 -4.16 -6.08
CA VAL A 339 -10.67 -4.13 -4.96
C VAL A 339 -10.61 -2.81 -4.17
N ALA A 340 -9.66 -1.94 -4.51
CA ALA A 340 -9.54 -0.59 -3.99
C ALA A 340 -8.92 0.35 -5.02
N ILE A 341 -9.26 1.65 -4.99
CA ILE A 341 -8.67 2.72 -5.80
C ILE A 341 -8.45 4.00 -4.99
N THR A 342 -7.37 4.74 -5.29
CA THR A 342 -7.15 6.09 -4.77
C THR A 342 -6.47 6.96 -5.83
N ALA A 343 -6.89 8.21 -5.92
CA ALA A 343 -6.27 9.24 -6.75
C ALA A 343 -5.59 10.29 -5.87
N GLY A 344 -4.34 10.61 -6.20
CA GLY A 344 -3.64 11.80 -5.76
C GLY A 344 -3.85 12.94 -6.75
N ALA A 345 -3.05 14.01 -6.64
CA ALA A 345 -3.21 15.18 -7.52
C ALA A 345 -3.05 14.84 -9.02
N SER A 346 -2.07 14.01 -9.38
CA SER A 346 -1.79 13.62 -10.78
C SER A 346 -1.21 12.21 -10.91
N HIS A 347 -1.52 11.33 -9.95
CA HIS A 347 -1.25 9.89 -10.01
C HIS A 347 -2.39 9.15 -9.34
N ALA A 348 -2.55 7.86 -9.63
CA ALA A 348 -3.53 7.02 -8.95
C ALA A 348 -2.92 5.65 -8.64
N CYS A 349 -3.50 4.95 -7.67
CA CYS A 349 -3.10 3.63 -7.25
C CYS A 349 -4.32 2.74 -7.03
N ALA A 350 -4.11 1.42 -7.11
CA ALA A 350 -5.11 0.40 -6.88
C ALA A 350 -4.54 -0.77 -6.08
N ILE A 351 -5.40 -1.49 -5.37
CA ILE A 351 -5.06 -2.77 -4.71
C ILE A 351 -5.74 -3.91 -5.47
N THR A 352 -5.00 -4.97 -5.82
CA THR A 352 -5.56 -6.18 -6.45
C THR A 352 -6.26 -7.09 -5.43
N PRO A 353 -7.10 -8.06 -5.85
CA PRO A 353 -7.62 -9.10 -4.95
C PRO A 353 -6.54 -9.89 -4.19
N ALA A 354 -5.31 -9.98 -4.73
CA ALA A 354 -4.17 -10.63 -4.09
C ALA A 354 -3.44 -9.71 -3.07
N GLY A 355 -3.82 -8.44 -3.02
CA GLY A 355 -3.27 -7.41 -2.14
C GLY A 355 -2.06 -6.66 -2.71
N ASP A 356 -1.66 -6.93 -3.96
CA ASP A 356 -0.60 -6.16 -4.61
C ASP A 356 -1.05 -4.72 -4.84
N VAL A 357 -0.15 -3.76 -4.63
CA VAL A 357 -0.41 -2.35 -4.93
C VAL A 357 0.22 -2.01 -6.28
N LEU A 358 -0.55 -1.38 -7.17
CA LEU A 358 -0.06 -0.83 -8.42
C LEU A 358 -0.43 0.65 -8.52
N CYS A 359 0.45 1.46 -9.11
CA CYS A 359 0.26 2.90 -9.29
C CYS A 359 0.56 3.33 -10.73
N TRP A 360 0.01 4.46 -11.17
CA TRP A 360 0.26 5.09 -12.48
C TRP A 360 0.09 6.61 -12.44
N GLY A 361 0.60 7.32 -13.44
CA GLY A 361 0.59 8.76 -13.57
C GLY A 361 1.95 9.41 -13.31
N LEU A 362 1.92 10.62 -12.74
CA LEU A 362 3.09 11.41 -12.38
C LEU A 362 3.98 10.67 -11.36
N ASN A 363 5.30 10.70 -11.55
CA ASN A 363 6.27 10.01 -10.70
C ASN A 363 7.51 10.84 -10.33
N GLU A 364 7.51 12.17 -10.53
CA GLU A 364 8.69 13.02 -10.36
C GLU A 364 9.39 12.88 -8.98
N PHE A 365 8.63 12.55 -7.92
CA PHE A 365 9.14 12.33 -6.56
C PHE A 365 9.19 10.84 -6.16
N GLY A 366 8.93 9.92 -7.09
CA GLY A 366 8.83 8.49 -6.82
C GLY A 366 7.50 8.04 -6.21
N GLN A 367 6.41 8.82 -6.37
CA GLN A 367 5.09 8.52 -5.78
C GLN A 367 4.40 7.26 -6.33
N LEU A 368 4.89 6.70 -7.44
CA LEU A 368 4.47 5.37 -7.91
C LEU A 368 5.16 4.23 -7.15
N GLY A 369 6.24 4.51 -6.41
CA GLY A 369 6.89 3.56 -5.48
C GLY A 369 7.65 2.42 -6.16
N ASP A 370 7.86 2.50 -7.47
CA ASP A 370 8.45 1.47 -8.34
C ASP A 370 9.99 1.52 -8.40
N ASN A 371 10.64 2.34 -7.57
CA ASN A 371 12.06 2.69 -7.63
C ASN A 371 12.48 3.39 -8.95
N SER A 372 11.56 4.07 -9.63
CA SER A 372 11.86 5.03 -10.70
C SER A 372 11.41 6.46 -10.32
N GLN A 373 11.66 7.41 -11.22
CA GLN A 373 11.02 8.74 -11.23
C GLN A 373 10.33 8.99 -12.58
N ASP A 374 10.15 7.93 -13.39
CA ASP A 374 9.57 8.01 -14.71
C ASP A 374 8.04 7.93 -14.59
N ASN A 375 7.33 8.86 -15.22
CA ASN A 375 5.86 8.83 -15.30
C ASN A 375 5.41 7.57 -16.03
N SER A 376 4.35 6.91 -15.55
CA SER A 376 3.80 5.72 -16.19
C SER A 376 2.37 5.94 -16.64
N ASN A 377 2.08 5.72 -17.92
CA ASN A 377 0.70 5.72 -18.44
C ASN A 377 0.01 4.35 -18.34
N VAL A 378 0.57 3.41 -17.58
CA VAL A 378 -0.01 2.09 -17.24
C VAL A 378 0.26 1.76 -15.76
N ALA A 379 -0.53 0.88 -15.15
CA ALA A 379 -0.32 0.46 -13.77
C ALA A 379 1.02 -0.32 -13.61
N VAL A 380 1.93 0.21 -12.78
CA VAL A 380 3.20 -0.43 -12.38
C VAL A 380 3.16 -0.88 -10.93
N ALA A 381 3.79 -2.01 -10.62
CA ALA A 381 3.70 -2.62 -9.29
C ALA A 381 4.66 -1.98 -8.27
N VAL A 382 4.18 -1.75 -7.05
CA VAL A 382 5.00 -1.35 -5.90
C VAL A 382 5.71 -2.59 -5.34
N PRO A 383 7.04 -2.74 -5.52
CA PRO A 383 7.73 -3.99 -5.25
C PRO A 383 7.79 -4.30 -3.75
N PHE A 384 7.60 -5.58 -3.40
CA PHE A 384 7.62 -6.11 -2.03
C PHE A 384 6.56 -5.53 -1.07
N PHE A 385 5.57 -4.83 -1.61
CA PHE A 385 4.41 -4.35 -0.87
C PHE A 385 3.21 -5.26 -1.12
N ASN A 386 2.51 -5.64 -0.04
CA ASN A 386 1.23 -6.33 -0.14
C ASN A 386 0.33 -5.81 1.00
N ALA A 387 -0.81 -5.24 0.62
CA ALA A 387 -1.81 -4.71 1.53
C ALA A 387 -2.72 -5.80 2.12
N LEU A 388 -3.14 -6.82 1.37
CA LEU A 388 -4.14 -7.80 1.83
C LEU A 388 -3.53 -9.13 2.27
N PRO A 389 -4.08 -9.81 3.29
CA PRO A 389 -3.58 -11.12 3.69
C PRO A 389 -3.74 -12.10 2.52
N THR A 390 -2.64 -12.71 2.09
CA THR A 390 -2.65 -13.70 1.00
C THR A 390 -3.56 -14.87 1.39
N THR A 391 -4.76 -14.92 0.81
CA THR A 391 -5.68 -16.03 0.97
C THR A 391 -5.15 -17.24 0.21
N THR A 392 -4.32 -18.04 0.87
CA THR A 392 -3.87 -19.32 0.32
C THR A 392 -5.04 -20.31 0.41
N THR A 393 -5.88 -20.34 -0.63
CA THR A 393 -7.05 -21.22 -0.69
C THR A 393 -6.62 -22.67 -0.92
N THR A 394 -6.16 -23.35 0.14
CA THR A 394 -5.92 -24.78 0.10
C THR A 394 -7.27 -25.51 0.03
N LEU A 395 -7.71 -25.85 -1.18
CA LEU A 395 -8.79 -26.83 -1.37
C LEU A 395 -8.30 -28.20 -0.89
N ALA A 396 -8.52 -28.49 0.39
CA ALA A 396 -8.42 -29.84 0.92
C ALA A 396 -9.70 -30.61 0.58
N THR A 397 -9.82 -31.07 -0.68
CA THR A 397 -10.86 -32.02 -1.06
C THR A 397 -10.51 -33.41 -0.52
N THR A 398 -10.89 -33.69 0.73
CA THR A 398 -10.91 -35.05 1.28
C THR A 398 -12.10 -35.81 0.72
N THR A 399 -11.91 -36.52 -0.40
CA THR A 399 -12.87 -37.52 -0.88
C THR A 399 -12.70 -38.81 -0.09
N THR A 400 -13.58 -39.04 0.89
CA THR A 400 -13.72 -40.34 1.55
C THR A 400 -14.43 -41.32 0.61
N VAL A 401 -13.69 -42.29 0.08
CA VAL A 401 -14.27 -43.40 -0.70
C VAL A 401 -14.57 -44.55 0.25
N GLU A 402 -15.84 -44.73 0.61
CA GLU A 402 -16.30 -45.99 1.23
C GLU A 402 -16.43 -47.06 0.14
N ALA A 403 -15.44 -47.93 0.05
CA ALA A 403 -15.46 -49.06 -0.88
C ALA A 403 -16.18 -50.26 -0.24
N THR A 404 -17.46 -50.46 -0.54
CA THR A 404 -18.15 -51.73 -0.32
C THR A 404 -17.85 -52.69 -1.47
N THR A 405 -17.09 -53.75 -1.19
CA THR A 405 -16.67 -54.74 -2.19
C THR A 405 -17.71 -55.84 -2.38
N THR A 406 -18.32 -55.90 -3.57
CA THR A 406 -18.93 -57.13 -4.10
C THR A 406 -18.42 -57.38 -5.51
N ILE A 407 -17.65 -58.45 -5.67
CA ILE A 407 -17.02 -58.81 -6.95
C ILE A 407 -17.94 -59.77 -7.72
N ALA A 408 -18.28 -59.40 -8.95
CA ALA A 408 -18.69 -60.32 -10.00
C ALA A 408 -17.99 -59.89 -11.30
N ALA A 409 -17.42 -60.85 -12.03
CA ALA A 409 -16.72 -60.61 -13.31
C ALA A 409 -17.74 -60.25 -14.44
N THR A 410 -17.39 -59.75 -15.62
CA THR A 410 -16.18 -59.97 -16.46
C THR A 410 -16.11 -58.93 -17.60
N THR A 411 -14.93 -58.68 -18.21
CA THR A 411 -14.69 -58.01 -19.54
C THR A 411 -15.15 -56.54 -19.72
N THR A 412 -14.51 -55.63 -20.49
CA THR A 412 -13.31 -55.64 -21.37
C THR A 412 -12.70 -54.21 -21.52
N LEU A 413 -11.47 -54.10 -22.04
CA LEU A 413 -10.69 -52.85 -22.25
C LEU A 413 -11.30 -51.80 -23.20
N ALA A 414 -10.98 -50.51 -22.96
CA ALA A 414 -10.53 -49.55 -24.01
C ALA A 414 -9.79 -48.30 -23.45
N ALA A 415 -8.60 -48.01 -24.01
CA ALA A 415 -7.91 -46.70 -24.18
C ALA A 415 -8.15 -45.53 -23.17
N THR A 416 -7.22 -45.27 -22.24
CA THR A 416 -6.08 -44.31 -22.35
C THR A 416 -6.38 -42.83 -22.62
N THR A 417 -6.12 -41.98 -21.61
CA THR A 417 -5.33 -40.73 -21.77
C THR A 417 -4.40 -40.55 -20.57
N THR A 418 -3.17 -40.09 -20.82
CA THR A 418 -2.11 -39.96 -19.82
C THR A 418 -2.00 -38.52 -19.31
N VAL A 419 -2.02 -38.34 -17.99
CA VAL A 419 -1.52 -37.11 -17.34
C VAL A 419 -0.36 -37.47 -16.44
N ALA A 420 0.84 -37.03 -16.80
CA ALA A 420 2.04 -37.23 -16.00
C ALA A 420 2.08 -36.22 -14.84
N ALA A 421 1.71 -36.67 -13.64
CA ALA A 421 1.91 -35.92 -12.40
C ALA A 421 3.15 -36.45 -11.67
N THR A 422 4.21 -35.64 -11.59
CA THR A 422 5.44 -35.97 -10.85
C THR A 422 5.19 -35.80 -9.35
N THR A 423 4.79 -36.89 -8.67
CA THR A 423 4.57 -36.90 -7.22
C THR A 423 5.85 -37.22 -6.44
N THR A 424 6.43 -36.21 -5.78
CA THR A 424 7.47 -36.42 -4.77
C THR A 424 6.84 -36.81 -3.43
N LEU A 425 6.72 -38.11 -3.15
CA LEU A 425 6.36 -38.58 -1.81
C LEU A 425 7.51 -38.35 -0.82
N ALA A 426 7.32 -37.42 0.11
CA ALA A 426 8.08 -37.36 1.35
C ALA A 426 7.40 -38.24 2.41
N ALA A 427 7.68 -39.53 2.41
CA ALA A 427 7.20 -40.44 3.44
C ALA A 427 7.83 -40.08 4.79
N THR A 428 7.02 -39.64 5.76
CA THR A 428 7.47 -39.38 7.14
C THR A 428 6.98 -40.52 8.02
N THR A 429 7.88 -41.42 8.41
CA THR A 429 7.57 -42.54 9.32
C THR A 429 7.65 -42.07 10.77
N THR A 430 6.50 -41.92 11.43
CA THR A 430 6.43 -41.69 12.88
C THR A 430 6.40 -43.01 13.63
N THR A 431 7.52 -43.41 14.21
CA THR A 431 7.59 -44.48 15.21
C THR A 431 7.17 -43.95 16.58
N THR A 432 6.16 -44.56 17.18
CA THR A 432 5.71 -44.27 18.55
C THR A 432 6.39 -45.20 19.55
N LEU A 433 6.79 -44.64 20.70
CA LEU A 433 7.27 -45.39 21.87
C LEU A 433 6.52 -44.87 23.11
N PRO A 434 6.10 -45.74 24.05
CA PRO A 434 5.21 -45.38 25.14
C PRO A 434 5.96 -44.70 26.32
N PRO A 435 5.24 -44.00 27.21
CA PRO A 435 5.86 -43.26 28.31
C PRO A 435 6.27 -44.19 29.46
N SER A 436 7.37 -43.86 30.13
CA SER A 436 7.64 -44.34 31.50
C SER A 436 8.13 -43.19 32.38
N SER A 437 7.74 -43.26 33.65
CA SER A 437 7.91 -42.22 34.66
C SER A 437 9.17 -42.44 35.51
N SER A 438 9.89 -41.37 35.85
CA SER A 438 10.36 -41.15 37.24
C SER A 438 11.08 -39.82 37.42
N SER A 439 10.86 -39.21 38.59
CA SER A 439 11.56 -38.06 39.14
C SER A 439 13.01 -38.35 39.58
N SER A 440 13.91 -37.36 39.48
CA SER A 440 14.71 -36.90 40.63
C SER A 440 15.63 -35.73 40.27
N SER A 441 15.87 -34.85 41.25
CA SER A 441 16.74 -33.68 41.19
C SER A 441 18.12 -33.97 41.79
N VAL A 442 19.20 -33.45 41.19
CA VAL A 442 20.53 -33.34 41.84
C VAL A 442 21.16 -31.98 41.53
N VAL A 443 21.92 -31.49 42.51
CA VAL A 443 22.50 -30.13 42.63
C VAL A 443 23.90 -30.04 42.01
N SER A 444 24.29 -28.79 41.70
CA SER A 444 25.62 -28.25 41.40
C SER A 444 26.87 -29.02 41.86
N THR A 445 27.95 -28.93 41.06
CA THR A 445 29.28 -28.56 41.59
C THR A 445 30.11 -27.78 40.57
N VAL A 446 30.94 -26.89 41.09
CA VAL A 446 31.95 -26.08 40.38
C VAL A 446 33.28 -26.83 40.36
N ALA A 447 34.06 -26.71 39.28
CA ALA A 447 35.51 -26.92 39.34
C ALA A 447 36.23 -25.97 38.35
N SER A 448 37.17 -25.21 38.87
CA SER A 448 37.97 -24.21 38.16
C SER A 448 39.44 -24.64 38.08
N THR A 449 40.06 -24.56 36.88
CA THR A 449 41.53 -24.54 36.75
C THR A 449 41.98 -23.67 35.57
N THR A 450 42.45 -22.46 35.89
CA THR A 450 43.52 -21.73 35.18
C THR A 450 44.89 -22.37 35.53
N PRO A 451 46.03 -22.12 34.82
CA PRO A 451 46.42 -20.80 34.31
C PRO A 451 47.24 -20.67 32.99
N SER A 452 47.38 -19.41 32.58
CA SER A 452 48.53 -18.78 31.88
C SER A 452 49.21 -19.46 30.68
N SER A 453 49.18 -18.80 29.53
CA SER A 453 50.31 -17.95 29.10
C SER A 453 50.04 -17.19 27.79
N THR A 454 50.88 -16.19 27.53
CA THR A 454 50.84 -15.23 26.41
C THR A 454 51.22 -15.81 25.05
N SER A 455 50.47 -15.45 23.99
CA SER A 455 51.02 -14.85 22.76
C SER A 455 49.97 -14.63 21.66
N ALA A 456 50.24 -13.66 20.79
CA ALA A 456 49.64 -13.42 19.48
C ALA A 456 50.67 -12.61 18.66
N PRO A 457 50.55 -12.44 17.32
CA PRO A 457 49.59 -13.05 16.39
C PRO A 457 50.24 -13.70 15.15
N THR A 458 49.51 -14.58 14.45
CA THR A 458 49.66 -14.77 12.99
C THR A 458 48.39 -15.35 12.38
N THR A 459 47.99 -14.84 11.22
CA THR A 459 46.90 -15.38 10.40
C THR A 459 47.44 -15.92 9.09
N THR A 460 47.34 -17.22 8.90
CA THR A 460 47.48 -17.88 7.59
C THR A 460 46.08 -18.20 7.03
N VAL A 461 45.97 -18.21 5.70
CA VAL A 461 44.77 -18.64 4.98
C VAL A 461 45.24 -19.60 3.89
N GLU A 462 44.75 -20.83 3.92
CA GLU A 462 44.95 -21.81 2.84
C GLU A 462 43.86 -21.67 1.77
N GLU A 463 44.25 -21.90 0.52
CA GLU A 463 43.38 -21.90 -0.65
C GLU A 463 43.32 -23.32 -1.22
N ILE A 464 42.11 -23.83 -1.47
CA ILE A 464 41.90 -25.14 -2.11
C ILE A 464 41.34 -24.90 -3.51
N ALA A 465 42.02 -25.47 -4.51
CA ALA A 465 41.76 -25.22 -5.92
C ALA A 465 40.51 -25.93 -6.46
N THR A 466 39.97 -25.41 -7.58
CA THR A 466 38.89 -26.03 -8.36
C THR A 466 39.34 -26.25 -9.80
N THR A 467 39.06 -27.44 -10.35
CA THR A 467 39.40 -27.85 -11.72
C THR A 467 38.47 -27.24 -12.78
N PRO A 468 38.95 -26.98 -14.02
CA PRO A 468 38.13 -26.50 -15.12
C PRO A 468 37.58 -27.64 -15.99
N VAL A 469 36.47 -27.39 -16.69
CA VAL A 469 35.98 -28.20 -17.83
C VAL A 469 35.81 -27.28 -19.04
N THR A 470 36.27 -27.73 -20.19
CA THR A 470 36.34 -26.99 -21.47
C THR A 470 35.09 -27.18 -22.34
N SER A 471 34.86 -26.27 -23.30
CA SER A 471 33.65 -26.26 -24.15
C SER A 471 33.93 -26.00 -25.63
N THR A 472 33.14 -26.65 -26.48
CA THR A 472 32.91 -26.42 -27.93
C THR A 472 31.43 -26.75 -28.24
N SER A 473 30.76 -26.23 -29.27
CA SER A 473 31.08 -25.14 -30.22
C SER A 473 29.78 -24.53 -30.80
N SER A 474 29.89 -23.38 -31.46
CA SER A 474 28.81 -22.64 -32.15
C SER A 474 28.30 -23.37 -33.44
N PRO A 475 27.25 -22.89 -34.16
CA PRO A 475 26.47 -21.65 -33.98
C PRO A 475 24.92 -21.74 -34.16
N MET A 476 24.27 -20.58 -34.02
CA MET A 476 22.90 -20.19 -34.44
C MET A 476 21.68 -20.82 -33.75
N GLY A 477 20.91 -19.95 -33.07
CA GLY A 477 19.57 -20.22 -32.54
C GLY A 477 19.15 -19.14 -31.54
N VAL A 478 18.16 -18.32 -31.88
CA VAL A 478 17.61 -17.30 -30.96
C VAL A 478 16.71 -17.99 -29.95
N LEU A 479 17.05 -17.94 -28.64
CA LEU A 479 16.09 -18.27 -27.58
C LEU A 479 16.39 -17.56 -26.25
N THR A 480 15.38 -17.55 -25.39
CA THR A 480 15.33 -16.98 -24.04
C THR A 480 16.15 -17.79 -23.01
N GLY A 481 16.70 -17.11 -21.99
CA GLY A 481 17.31 -17.78 -20.84
C GLY A 481 18.34 -16.96 -20.05
N LEU A 482 17.95 -16.44 -18.88
CA LEU A 482 18.89 -15.86 -17.90
C LEU A 482 19.42 -16.95 -16.95
N THR A 483 20.39 -17.75 -17.40
CA THR A 483 21.13 -18.68 -16.53
C THR A 483 22.25 -17.96 -15.81
N SER A 484 22.02 -17.55 -14.55
CA SER A 484 23.09 -16.99 -13.70
C SER A 484 23.78 -18.09 -12.88
N ALA A 485 25.08 -18.29 -13.11
CA ALA A 485 25.89 -19.19 -12.30
C ALA A 485 26.17 -18.58 -10.91
N SER A 486 25.44 -19.04 -9.89
CA SER A 486 25.62 -18.57 -8.51
C SER A 486 26.82 -19.22 -7.82
N ALA A 487 27.98 -18.56 -7.91
CA ALA A 487 29.15 -18.90 -7.09
C ALA A 487 28.90 -18.56 -5.61
N THR A 488 28.56 -19.57 -4.80
CA THR A 488 28.34 -19.40 -3.35
C THR A 488 29.68 -19.38 -2.60
N LYS A 489 29.98 -18.30 -1.88
CA LYS A 489 31.18 -18.17 -1.05
C LYS A 489 30.79 -18.02 0.43
N VAL A 490 31.42 -18.79 1.32
CA VAL A 490 31.13 -18.83 2.76
C VAL A 490 32.22 -18.13 3.55
N LEU A 491 31.84 -17.20 4.44
CA LEU A 491 32.75 -16.51 5.35
C LEU A 491 32.49 -16.92 6.81
N LYS A 492 33.54 -17.34 7.51
CA LYS A 492 33.55 -17.56 8.97
C LYS A 492 34.20 -16.35 9.65
N VAL A 493 33.56 -15.79 10.69
CA VAL A 493 34.02 -14.54 11.32
C VAL A 493 33.93 -14.64 12.84
N LYS A 494 35.06 -14.50 13.56
CA LYS A 494 35.13 -14.67 15.03
C LYS A 494 34.52 -13.52 15.85
N ARG A 495 34.39 -12.29 15.32
CA ARG A 495 33.79 -11.11 16.02
C ARG A 495 33.11 -10.14 15.04
N LEU A 496 31.79 -9.91 15.19
CA LEU A 496 30.97 -9.18 14.20
C LEU A 496 31.28 -7.68 14.05
N ARG A 497 31.76 -6.98 15.09
CA ARG A 497 32.12 -5.55 14.98
C ARG A 497 33.24 -5.25 13.97
N SER A 498 33.87 -6.29 13.41
CA SER A 498 34.93 -6.20 12.41
C SER A 498 34.42 -6.25 10.96
N LEU A 499 33.13 -6.49 10.72
CA LEU A 499 32.54 -6.64 9.39
C LEU A 499 32.11 -5.28 8.81
N THR A 500 32.79 -4.85 7.75
CA THR A 500 32.48 -3.60 7.03
C THR A 500 32.18 -3.88 5.56
N ALA A 501 31.42 -3.00 4.90
CA ALA A 501 31.10 -3.14 3.47
C ALA A 501 32.36 -3.35 2.58
N ALA A 502 33.47 -2.68 2.90
CA ALA A 502 34.75 -2.85 2.22
C ALA A 502 35.32 -4.28 2.33
N LYS A 503 35.19 -4.93 3.50
CA LYS A 503 35.63 -6.32 3.70
C LYS A 503 34.72 -7.33 3.01
N ILE A 504 33.42 -7.04 2.96
CA ILE A 504 32.46 -7.84 2.18
C ILE A 504 32.82 -7.77 0.69
N ALA A 505 33.02 -6.56 0.14
CA ALA A 505 33.42 -6.35 -1.26
C ALA A 505 34.75 -7.07 -1.61
N ALA A 506 35.75 -6.99 -0.74
CA ALA A 506 37.02 -7.70 -0.90
C ALA A 506 36.84 -9.23 -0.97
N ALA A 507 35.98 -9.80 -0.13
CA ALA A 507 35.75 -11.25 -0.09
C ALA A 507 35.08 -11.82 -1.37
N VAL A 508 34.29 -11.01 -2.10
CA VAL A 508 33.67 -11.41 -3.38
C VAL A 508 34.60 -11.21 -4.61
N SER A 509 35.87 -10.87 -4.36
CA SER A 509 36.90 -10.63 -5.40
C SER A 509 36.50 -9.57 -6.43
N LEU A 510 35.84 -8.50 -5.99
CA LEU A 510 35.44 -7.37 -6.84
C LEU A 510 36.56 -6.33 -6.93
N LYS A 511 37.27 -6.27 -8.06
CA LYS A 511 38.20 -5.17 -8.36
C LYS A 511 37.40 -3.87 -8.59
N ILE A 512 37.53 -2.91 -7.68
CA ILE A 512 36.98 -1.55 -7.83
C ILE A 512 37.90 -0.76 -8.79
N PRO A 513 37.41 -0.29 -9.95
CA PRO A 513 38.21 0.60 -10.80
C PRO A 513 38.40 1.95 -10.09
N LYS A 514 39.66 2.34 -9.83
CA LYS A 514 39.95 3.71 -9.40
C LYS A 514 39.61 4.65 -10.57
N ARG A 515 38.70 5.60 -10.33
CA ARG A 515 38.08 6.56 -11.29
C ARG A 515 36.97 6.00 -12.19
N SER A 516 35.77 5.82 -11.62
CA SER A 516 34.53 6.33 -12.23
C SER A 516 33.47 6.60 -11.14
N GLN A 517 32.76 7.72 -11.24
CA GLN A 517 31.71 8.09 -10.28
C GLN A 517 30.40 7.33 -10.57
N GLY A 518 30.32 6.09 -10.11
CA GLY A 518 29.09 5.31 -10.03
C GLY A 518 28.65 5.17 -8.56
N SER A 519 27.36 5.39 -8.28
CA SER A 519 26.82 5.17 -6.93
C SER A 519 26.67 3.66 -6.67
N MET A 520 27.37 3.14 -5.66
CA MET A 520 27.27 1.74 -5.24
C MET A 520 26.16 1.59 -4.20
N ARG A 521 24.94 1.24 -4.63
CA ARG A 521 23.84 0.86 -3.73
C ARG A 521 23.88 -0.65 -3.44
N ILE A 522 24.24 -1.02 -2.21
CA ILE A 522 24.17 -2.40 -1.72
C ILE A 522 22.76 -2.64 -1.17
N SER A 523 21.88 -3.28 -1.94
CA SER A 523 20.57 -3.71 -1.46
C SER A 523 20.68 -5.08 -0.77
N ILE A 524 20.37 -5.13 0.54
CA ILE A 524 20.48 -6.35 1.36
C ILE A 524 19.08 -6.88 1.67
N THR A 525 18.69 -7.98 1.02
CA THR A 525 17.38 -8.59 1.24
C THR A 525 17.38 -9.52 2.46
N ARG A 526 16.54 -9.17 3.46
CA ARG A 526 15.97 -9.99 4.55
C ARG A 526 16.66 -11.34 4.86
N GLY A 527 17.45 -11.38 5.92
CA GLY A 527 17.72 -12.63 6.66
C GLY A 527 16.46 -13.11 7.41
N THR A 528 16.43 -14.39 7.81
CA THR A 528 15.40 -14.91 8.74
C THR A 528 15.46 -14.19 10.09
N LYS A 529 14.48 -14.45 10.98
CA LYS A 529 14.11 -13.78 12.27
C LYS A 529 15.20 -13.24 13.24
N TYR A 530 16.49 -13.41 12.93
CA TYR A 530 17.63 -13.18 13.82
C TYR A 530 18.69 -12.20 13.26
N CYS A 531 18.48 -11.58 12.10
CA CYS A 531 19.48 -10.71 11.44
C CYS A 531 18.97 -9.29 11.13
N THR A 532 19.30 -8.31 11.98
CA THR A 532 19.00 -6.87 11.77
C THR A 532 20.25 -6.07 11.38
N PHE A 533 20.11 -5.15 10.43
CA PHE A 533 21.18 -4.27 9.95
C PHE A 533 20.75 -2.81 10.09
N VAL A 534 21.68 -1.93 10.49
CA VAL A 534 21.45 -0.48 10.64
C VAL A 534 22.53 0.24 9.84
N GLY A 535 22.14 0.85 8.72
CA GLY A 535 23.07 1.44 7.75
C GLY A 535 24.11 0.41 7.27
N SER A 536 25.39 0.76 7.37
CA SER A 536 26.51 -0.10 6.96
C SER A 536 26.99 -1.10 8.03
N THR A 537 26.27 -1.23 9.16
CA THR A 537 26.71 -2.02 10.33
C THR A 537 25.65 -3.00 10.82
N VAL A 538 26.08 -4.18 11.28
CA VAL A 538 25.17 -5.24 11.77
C VAL A 538 24.94 -5.10 13.28
N ARG A 539 23.68 -5.19 13.76
CA ARG A 539 23.35 -5.18 15.19
C ARG A 539 22.20 -6.15 15.54
N GLY A 540 22.38 -6.90 16.64
CA GLY A 540 21.32 -7.71 17.26
C GLY A 540 21.11 -9.09 16.65
N ILE A 541 22.07 -10.01 16.83
CA ILE A 541 22.05 -11.36 16.22
C ILE A 541 22.44 -12.44 17.25
N ARG A 542 21.67 -13.54 17.30
CA ARG A 542 22.03 -14.83 17.92
C ARG A 542 22.47 -15.82 16.83
N LYS A 543 23.23 -16.87 17.19
CA LYS A 543 23.82 -17.86 16.24
C LYS A 543 22.87 -18.28 15.11
N GLY A 544 23.37 -18.31 13.87
CA GLY A 544 22.56 -18.66 12.70
C GLY A 544 23.23 -18.37 11.34
N THR A 545 22.53 -18.71 10.26
CA THR A 545 22.99 -18.50 8.88
C THR A 545 22.13 -17.43 8.21
N CYS A 546 22.75 -16.40 7.62
CA CYS A 546 22.06 -15.32 6.91
C CYS A 546 22.61 -15.15 5.49
N THR A 547 21.71 -15.04 4.53
CA THR A 547 22.02 -14.83 3.10
C THR A 547 22.02 -13.34 2.81
N VAL A 548 23.01 -12.87 2.04
CA VAL A 548 23.15 -11.47 1.63
C VAL A 548 23.37 -11.42 0.12
N THR A 549 22.38 -10.94 -0.62
CA THR A 549 22.54 -10.64 -2.05
C THR A 549 23.22 -9.28 -2.21
N VAL A 550 24.11 -9.15 -3.20
CA VAL A 550 24.76 -7.89 -3.57
C VAL A 550 24.56 -7.67 -5.07
N VAL A 551 23.93 -6.55 -5.42
CA VAL A 551 23.68 -6.14 -6.80
C VAL A 551 24.59 -4.97 -7.14
N LEU A 552 25.29 -5.05 -8.27
CA LEU A 552 26.09 -3.96 -8.83
C LEU A 552 25.46 -3.47 -10.13
N ILE A 553 25.20 -2.17 -10.21
CA ILE A 553 24.62 -1.51 -11.38
C ILE A 553 25.59 -0.43 -11.88
N PRO A 554 26.43 -0.72 -12.88
CA PRO A 554 27.29 0.29 -13.52
C PRO A 554 26.46 1.19 -14.44
N LYS A 555 26.78 2.49 -14.52
CA LYS A 555 26.05 3.48 -15.35
C LYS A 555 26.01 3.18 -16.87
N LYS A 556 26.75 2.21 -17.40
CA LYS A 556 26.86 1.91 -18.85
C LYS A 556 27.00 0.42 -19.23
N THR A 557 26.77 -0.53 -18.32
CA THR A 557 26.84 -1.98 -18.62
C THR A 557 25.79 -2.78 -17.86
N LYS A 558 25.49 -4.00 -18.34
CA LYS A 558 24.47 -4.87 -17.72
C LYS A 558 24.75 -5.10 -16.21
N PRO A 559 23.73 -5.01 -15.34
CA PRO A 559 23.91 -5.18 -13.91
C PRO A 559 24.38 -6.61 -13.58
N THR A 560 25.22 -6.73 -12.56
CA THR A 560 25.77 -8.02 -12.11
C THR A 560 25.27 -8.33 -10.70
N VAL A 561 24.58 -9.46 -10.54
CA VAL A 561 24.09 -9.95 -9.24
C VAL A 561 25.04 -11.02 -8.72
N LYS A 562 25.44 -10.93 -7.44
CA LYS A 562 26.15 -12.00 -6.74
C LYS A 562 25.52 -12.25 -5.37
N THR A 563 25.32 -13.51 -5.02
CA THR A 563 24.70 -13.92 -3.75
C THR A 563 25.75 -14.50 -2.81
N LEU A 564 25.81 -14.01 -1.57
CA LEU A 564 26.67 -14.53 -0.51
C LEU A 564 25.84 -15.25 0.56
N LYS A 565 26.41 -16.31 1.16
CA LYS A 565 25.88 -16.93 2.39
C LYS A 565 26.88 -16.70 3.53
N ILE A 566 26.45 -16.04 4.59
CA ILE A 566 27.26 -15.74 5.77
C ILE A 566 26.77 -16.62 6.92
N GLN A 567 27.66 -17.44 7.48
CA GLN A 567 27.34 -18.29 8.62
C GLN A 567 27.97 -17.71 9.89
N VAL A 568 27.12 -17.34 10.85
CA VAL A 568 27.53 -16.77 12.14
C VAL A 568 27.53 -17.87 13.19
N LEU A 569 28.73 -18.35 13.52
CA LEU A 569 29.00 -19.47 14.43
C LEU A 569 28.95 -19.09 15.91
#